data_AF-A0A662B9T5-F1
#
_entry.id   AF-A0A662B9T5-F1
#
_cell.length_a   1.000
_cell.length_b   1.000
_cell.length_c   1.000
_cell.angle_alpha   90.00
_cell.angle_beta   90.00
_cell.angle_gamma   90.00
#
_symmetry.space_group_name_H-M   'P 1'
#
loop_
_entity.id
_entity.type
_entity.pdbx_description
1 polymer ?
#
loop_
_entity_poly.entity_id
_entity_poly.type
_entity_poly.pdbx_seq_one_letter_code
_entity_poly.pdbx_strand_id
1 'polypeptide(L)'
;MATDKEATGSYIHMQFKYDVVQPKDKDISYLRNLYVENLFSTMMANRINERLQKENPPFIFAQAYFTDIVRTKNAAGLYIGFKENEWKTALKEACWLVENVRDYGFTEGELKRAKIALIRNVENQYNKKDKRNHDSHAMEVKDHYLINEPVAGIEYELAFVQKAIPNVSLEEVNAVSKRFFTDDNMLITVSGPEKEGAIYPTKDEVLKIVNEVKAEKLEPYVDTFEEKALIANLANPGKITKTEKIPELGAKLVTLSNDIKVYVKHSELEKDKILFTAFS
;
A
#
# COMPACT_ATOMS: atom_id res chain seq x y z
N MET A 1 19.15 -15.29 9.11
CA MET A 1 19.61 -15.32 7.71
C MET A 1 19.12 -16.61 7.10
N ALA A 2 18.54 -16.55 5.91
CA ALA A 2 18.12 -17.74 5.17
C ALA A 2 18.49 -17.55 3.69
N THR A 3 19.39 -18.37 3.16
CA THR A 3 19.81 -18.32 1.75
C THR A 3 19.41 -19.62 1.07
N ASP A 4 19.01 -19.51 -0.20
CA ASP A 4 18.55 -20.65 -1.00
C ASP A 4 19.04 -20.48 -2.44
N LYS A 5 19.48 -21.56 -3.10
CA LYS A 5 19.93 -21.53 -4.50
C LYS A 5 18.78 -21.23 -5.48
N GLU A 6 17.55 -21.54 -5.11
CA GLU A 6 16.35 -21.29 -5.92
C GLU A 6 15.73 -19.91 -5.69
N ALA A 7 16.19 -19.16 -4.68
CA ALA A 7 15.68 -17.82 -4.41
C ALA A 7 15.99 -16.86 -5.57
N THR A 8 14.96 -16.26 -6.15
CA THR A 8 15.08 -15.37 -7.32
C THR A 8 15.32 -13.90 -6.94
N GLY A 9 15.33 -13.57 -5.65
CA GLY A 9 15.48 -12.20 -5.16
C GLY A 9 15.88 -12.14 -3.69
N SER A 10 16.33 -10.96 -3.26
CA SER A 10 16.79 -10.73 -1.89
C SER A 10 15.79 -9.85 -1.13
N TYR A 11 15.47 -10.24 0.10
CA TYR A 11 14.40 -9.64 0.89
C TYR A 11 14.81 -9.40 2.35
N ILE A 12 14.35 -8.27 2.89
CA ILE A 12 14.34 -7.95 4.31
C ILE A 12 12.90 -8.04 4.77
N HIS A 13 12.67 -8.82 5.81
CA HIS A 13 11.39 -8.89 6.51
C HIS A 13 11.58 -8.33 7.92
N MET A 14 11.16 -7.08 8.12
CA MET A 14 11.11 -6.43 9.43
C MET A 14 9.71 -6.58 9.98
N GLN A 15 9.56 -7.21 11.14
CA GLN A 15 8.27 -7.54 11.71
C GLN A 15 8.23 -7.27 13.21
N PHE A 16 7.11 -6.73 13.68
CA PHE A 16 6.80 -6.43 15.07
C PHE A 16 5.56 -7.23 15.42
N LYS A 17 5.67 -8.13 16.40
CA LYS A 17 4.52 -8.97 16.78
C LYS A 17 3.66 -8.26 17.82
N TYR A 18 2.36 -8.43 17.74
CA TYR A 18 1.40 -7.90 18.70
C TYR A 18 0.27 -8.90 18.96
N ASP A 19 -0.47 -8.67 20.04
CA ASP A 19 -1.60 -9.52 20.42
C ASP A 19 -2.82 -9.28 19.53
N VAL A 20 -3.49 -10.36 19.16
CA VAL A 20 -4.79 -10.29 18.47
C VAL A 20 -5.85 -9.63 19.34
N VAL A 21 -6.79 -8.91 18.72
CA VAL A 21 -8.03 -8.54 19.39
C VAL A 21 -8.84 -9.82 19.60
N GLN A 22 -9.22 -10.10 20.85
CA GLN A 22 -9.97 -11.30 21.16
C GLN A 22 -11.33 -11.27 20.47
N PRO A 23 -11.85 -12.41 19.97
CA PRO A 23 -13.10 -12.45 19.23
C PRO A 23 -14.27 -11.74 19.92
N LYS A 24 -14.37 -11.85 21.25
CA LYS A 24 -15.42 -11.21 22.07
C LYS A 24 -15.37 -9.67 22.06
N ASP A 25 -14.23 -9.08 21.72
CA ASP A 25 -13.98 -7.64 21.76
C ASP A 25 -14.04 -7.01 20.34
N LYS A 26 -14.42 -7.80 19.31
CA LYS A 26 -14.57 -7.34 17.92
C LYS A 26 -15.95 -6.73 17.69
N ASP A 27 -16.12 -5.51 18.18
CA ASP A 27 -17.33 -4.70 18.05
C ASP A 27 -17.26 -3.69 16.88
N ILE A 28 -18.16 -2.70 16.86
CA ILE A 28 -18.13 -1.62 15.86
C ILE A 28 -16.89 -0.73 15.98
N SER A 29 -16.33 -0.60 17.19
CA SER A 29 -15.11 0.16 17.45
C SER A 29 -13.91 -0.56 16.82
N TYR A 30 -13.89 -1.89 16.91
CA TYR A 30 -12.91 -2.71 16.20
C TYR A 30 -12.99 -2.51 14.69
N LEU A 31 -14.18 -2.53 14.08
CA LEU A 31 -14.34 -2.24 12.65
C LEU A 31 -13.81 -0.85 12.28
N ARG A 32 -14.09 0.17 13.11
CA ARG A 32 -13.52 1.52 12.90
C ARG A 32 -12.00 1.49 12.91
N ASN A 33 -11.41 0.79 13.88
CA ASN A 33 -9.97 0.70 14.05
C ASN A 33 -9.30 0.00 12.86
N LEU A 34 -9.93 -1.02 12.25
CA LEU A 34 -9.45 -1.63 11.01
C LEU A 34 -9.31 -0.60 9.88
N TYR A 35 -10.26 0.33 9.74
CA TYR A 35 -10.12 1.40 8.75
C TYR A 35 -9.09 2.46 9.13
N VAL A 36 -8.88 2.74 10.42
CA VAL A 36 -7.78 3.61 10.88
C VAL A 36 -6.42 2.97 10.54
N GLU A 37 -6.29 1.66 10.74
CA GLU A 37 -5.12 0.86 10.34
C GLU A 37 -4.95 0.81 8.81
N ASN A 38 -6.05 0.81 8.05
CA ASN A 38 -6.03 0.91 6.59
C ASN A 38 -5.55 2.29 6.10
N LEU A 39 -5.97 3.38 6.76
CA LEU A 39 -5.46 4.73 6.49
C LEU A 39 -3.95 4.80 6.74
N PHE A 40 -3.50 4.29 7.90
CA PHE A 40 -2.08 4.18 8.24
C PHE A 40 -1.31 3.43 7.15
N SER A 41 -1.80 2.25 6.76
CA SER A 41 -1.18 1.43 5.71
C SER A 41 -1.10 2.16 4.37
N THR A 42 -2.16 2.88 3.99
CA THR A 42 -2.22 3.66 2.76
C THR A 42 -1.19 4.79 2.77
N MET A 43 -1.07 5.50 3.89
CA MET A 43 -0.12 6.61 4.04
C MET A 43 1.32 6.10 4.06
N MET A 44 1.58 4.98 4.73
CA MET A 44 2.88 4.31 4.70
C MET A 44 3.24 3.84 3.28
N ALA A 45 2.30 3.25 2.56
CA ALA A 45 2.49 2.85 1.17
C ALA A 45 2.79 4.05 0.27
N ASN A 46 2.13 5.19 0.46
CA ASN A 46 2.42 6.42 -0.28
C ASN A 46 3.85 6.91 -0.05
N ARG A 47 4.31 6.95 1.21
CA ARG A 47 5.70 7.30 1.52
C ARG A 47 6.68 6.33 0.87
N ILE A 48 6.43 5.02 0.94
CA ILE A 48 7.25 4.00 0.28
C ILE A 48 7.30 4.23 -1.24
N ASN A 49 6.16 4.47 -1.87
CA ASN A 49 6.07 4.70 -3.32
C ASN A 49 6.87 5.93 -3.76
N GLU A 50 6.90 6.98 -2.95
CA GLU A 50 7.75 8.15 -3.21
C GLU A 50 9.25 7.77 -3.24
N ARG A 51 9.70 6.85 -2.38
CA ARG A 51 11.10 6.37 -2.39
C ARG A 51 11.40 5.55 -3.63
N LEU A 52 10.45 4.73 -4.07
CA LEU A 52 10.57 3.92 -5.29
C LEU A 52 10.65 4.76 -6.57
N GLN A 53 10.10 5.98 -6.54
CA GLN A 53 10.09 6.91 -7.70
C GLN A 53 11.36 7.77 -7.81
N LYS A 54 12.28 7.72 -6.84
CA LYS A 54 13.57 8.41 -6.92
C LYS A 54 14.45 7.79 -8.00
N GLU A 55 15.34 8.58 -8.59
CA GLU A 55 16.32 8.11 -9.60
C GLU A 55 17.15 6.91 -9.08
N ASN A 56 17.54 6.98 -7.80
CA ASN A 56 18.24 5.90 -7.10
C ASN A 56 17.38 5.44 -5.91
N PRO A 57 16.41 4.54 -6.14
CA PRO A 57 15.54 4.08 -5.07
C PRO A 57 16.32 3.17 -4.10
N PRO A 58 16.11 3.30 -2.78
CA PRO A 58 16.87 2.56 -1.76
C PRO A 58 16.53 1.07 -1.69
N PHE A 59 15.49 0.65 -2.41
CA PHE A 59 15.01 -0.71 -2.56
C PHE A 59 14.24 -0.83 -3.89
N ILE A 60 14.06 -2.05 -4.40
CA ILE A 60 13.33 -2.31 -5.65
C ILE A 60 11.85 -2.61 -5.41
N PHE A 61 11.52 -2.97 -4.18
CA PHE A 61 10.16 -3.24 -3.72
C PHE A 61 10.11 -2.94 -2.23
N ALA A 62 9.02 -2.36 -1.76
CA ALA A 62 8.71 -2.35 -0.34
C ALA A 62 7.20 -2.31 -0.13
N GLN A 63 6.75 -2.91 0.95
CA GLN A 63 5.36 -2.89 1.37
C GLN A 63 5.29 -2.87 2.89
N ALA A 64 4.44 -1.99 3.42
CA ALA A 64 3.98 -2.11 4.79
C ALA A 64 2.80 -3.09 4.87
N TYR A 65 2.76 -3.91 5.90
CA TYR A 65 1.71 -4.91 6.06
C TYR A 65 1.26 -5.03 7.51
N PHE A 66 0.04 -5.55 7.66
CA PHE A 66 -0.53 -6.12 8.88
C PHE A 66 -0.95 -7.54 8.51
N THR A 67 -0.62 -8.53 9.33
CA THR A 67 -0.88 -9.93 9.01
C THR A 67 -1.10 -10.76 10.26
N ASP A 68 -1.88 -11.84 10.12
CA ASP A 68 -2.01 -12.86 11.15
C ASP A 68 -0.83 -13.82 11.06
N ILE A 69 -0.19 -14.12 12.20
CA ILE A 69 0.86 -15.16 12.25
C ILE A 69 0.26 -16.48 12.72
N VAL A 70 -0.42 -16.42 13.87
CA VAL A 70 -1.12 -17.53 14.51
C VAL A 70 -2.34 -16.98 15.23
N ARG A 71 -3.24 -17.86 15.69
CA ARG A 71 -4.51 -17.47 16.35
C ARG A 71 -4.39 -16.49 17.52
N THR A 72 -3.21 -16.37 18.13
CA THR A 72 -2.96 -15.52 19.29
C THR A 72 -2.05 -14.33 19.00
N LYS A 73 -1.41 -14.26 17.82
CA LYS A 73 -0.39 -13.25 17.51
C LYS A 73 -0.49 -12.81 16.05
N ASN A 74 -0.43 -11.50 15.87
CA ASN A 74 -0.31 -10.84 14.58
C ASN A 74 1.07 -10.20 14.44
N ALA A 75 1.37 -9.74 13.23
CA ALA A 75 2.53 -8.91 12.95
C ALA A 75 2.18 -7.71 12.10
N ALA A 76 2.93 -6.64 12.30
CA ALA A 76 3.00 -5.50 11.42
C ALA A 76 4.45 -5.26 11.06
N GLY A 77 4.71 -4.64 9.92
CA GLY A 77 6.07 -4.29 9.56
C GLY A 77 6.24 -3.99 8.08
N LEU A 78 7.48 -4.14 7.64
CA LEU A 78 7.91 -3.86 6.28
C LEU A 78 8.49 -5.13 5.64
N TYR A 79 8.04 -5.41 4.42
CA TYR A 79 8.65 -6.40 3.54
C TYR A 79 9.32 -5.69 2.37
N ILE A 80 10.63 -5.89 2.21
CA ILE A 80 11.47 -5.04 1.36
C ILE A 80 12.31 -5.92 0.45
N GLY A 81 12.18 -5.75 -0.86
CA GLY A 81 13.05 -6.34 -1.86
C GLY A 81 14.18 -5.37 -2.21
N PHE A 82 15.42 -5.85 -2.23
CA PHE A 82 16.59 -5.01 -2.47
C PHE A 82 17.48 -5.60 -3.58
N LYS A 83 18.27 -4.73 -4.22
CA LYS A 83 19.27 -5.17 -5.22
C LYS A 83 20.40 -5.92 -4.52
N GLU A 84 21.09 -6.78 -5.26
CA GLU A 84 22.23 -7.50 -4.74
C GLU A 84 23.23 -6.58 -4.02
N ASN A 85 23.65 -6.98 -2.81
CA ASN A 85 24.59 -6.26 -1.95
C ASN A 85 24.12 -4.87 -1.43
N GLU A 86 22.89 -4.43 -1.73
CA GLU A 86 22.34 -3.15 -1.24
C GLU A 86 21.52 -3.28 0.05
N TRP A 87 21.66 -4.40 0.79
CA TRP A 87 20.89 -4.66 2.00
C TRP A 87 21.06 -3.59 3.08
N LYS A 88 22.24 -2.96 3.19
CA LYS A 88 22.52 -1.91 4.19
C LYS A 88 21.66 -0.67 3.94
N THR A 89 21.60 -0.22 2.69
CA THR A 89 20.78 0.91 2.26
C THR A 89 19.30 0.62 2.48
N ALA A 90 18.85 -0.56 2.04
CA ALA A 90 17.46 -0.97 2.21
C ALA A 90 17.05 -1.07 3.67
N LEU A 91 17.90 -1.66 4.54
CA LEU A 91 17.64 -1.76 5.97
C LEU A 91 17.63 -0.39 6.65
N LYS A 92 18.57 0.49 6.30
CA LYS A 92 18.63 1.84 6.86
C LYS A 92 17.36 2.63 6.53
N GLU A 93 16.90 2.57 5.28
CA GLU A 93 15.64 3.23 4.88
C GLU A 93 14.42 2.60 5.57
N ALA A 94 14.40 1.27 5.73
CA ALA A 94 13.33 0.58 6.46
C ALA A 94 13.20 1.09 7.90
N CYS A 95 14.33 1.14 8.61
CA CYS A 95 14.40 1.66 9.98
C CYS A 95 13.98 3.14 9.98
N TRP A 96 14.50 3.94 9.05
CA TRP A 96 14.15 5.36 8.97
C TRP A 96 12.64 5.57 8.79
N LEU A 97 11.97 4.81 7.93
CA LEU A 97 10.52 4.93 7.72
C LEU A 97 9.72 4.62 8.98
N VAL A 98 10.11 3.56 9.70
CA VAL A 98 9.47 3.13 10.96
C VAL A 98 9.69 4.16 12.07
N GLU A 99 10.93 4.59 12.27
CA GLU A 99 11.28 5.57 13.29
C GLU A 99 10.65 6.94 12.98
N ASN A 100 10.67 7.38 11.73
CA ASN A 100 10.09 8.66 11.33
C ASN A 100 8.57 8.72 11.57
N VAL A 101 7.82 7.67 11.23
CA VAL A 101 6.38 7.62 11.49
C VAL A 101 6.06 7.43 12.97
N ARG A 102 6.99 6.86 13.75
CA ARG A 102 6.84 6.72 15.20
C ARG A 102 7.04 8.03 15.94
N ASP A 103 8.05 8.79 15.54
CA ASP A 103 8.47 10.03 16.21
C ASP A 103 7.68 11.25 15.72
N TYR A 104 7.48 11.36 14.41
CA TYR A 104 6.89 12.53 13.77
C TYR A 104 5.49 12.27 13.21
N GLY A 105 5.12 10.99 13.04
CA GLY A 105 3.83 10.63 12.45
C GLY A 105 3.68 11.10 11.01
N PHE A 106 2.43 11.23 10.60
CA PHE A 106 2.03 11.76 9.31
C PHE A 106 1.56 13.22 9.38
N THR A 107 1.39 13.82 8.22
CA THR A 107 0.82 15.16 8.05
C THR A 107 -0.68 15.12 7.73
N GLU A 108 -1.37 16.24 7.93
CA GLU A 108 -2.80 16.39 7.55
C GLU A 108 -3.03 16.23 6.04
N GLY A 109 -2.06 16.66 5.22
CA GLY A 109 -2.12 16.50 3.76
C GLY A 109 -2.15 15.04 3.35
N GLU A 110 -1.28 14.22 3.95
CA GLU A 110 -1.27 12.77 3.74
C GLU A 110 -2.61 12.14 4.15
N LEU A 111 -3.16 12.53 5.31
CA LEU A 111 -4.40 11.96 5.82
C LEU A 111 -5.59 12.32 4.93
N LYS A 112 -5.69 13.58 4.49
CA LYS A 112 -6.73 14.05 3.56
C LYS A 112 -6.75 13.16 2.31
N ARG A 113 -5.59 12.91 1.70
CA ARG A 113 -5.48 12.08 0.48
C ARG A 113 -5.84 10.62 0.76
N ALA A 114 -5.38 10.06 1.88
CA ALA A 114 -5.69 8.68 2.26
C ALA A 114 -7.19 8.45 2.51
N LYS A 115 -7.87 9.38 3.20
CA LYS A 115 -9.33 9.33 3.41
C LYS A 115 -10.10 9.28 2.09
N ILE A 116 -9.74 10.16 1.14
CA ILE A 116 -10.37 10.19 -0.20
C ILE A 116 -10.14 8.86 -0.93
N ALA A 117 -8.93 8.34 -0.89
CA ALA A 117 -8.59 7.07 -1.54
C ALA A 117 -9.38 5.89 -0.93
N LEU A 118 -9.48 5.83 0.40
CA LEU A 118 -10.21 4.79 1.11
C LEU A 118 -11.71 4.82 0.78
N ILE A 119 -12.36 5.99 0.88
CA ILE A 119 -13.79 6.12 0.56
C ILE A 119 -14.06 5.70 -0.89
N ARG A 120 -13.26 6.19 -1.84
CA ARG A 120 -13.37 5.80 -3.27
C ARG A 120 -13.16 4.31 -3.49
N ASN A 121 -12.25 3.68 -2.75
CA ASN A 121 -12.01 2.24 -2.84
C ASN A 121 -13.28 1.47 -2.42
N VAL A 122 -13.90 1.84 -1.29
CA VAL A 122 -15.12 1.20 -0.80
C VAL A 122 -16.31 1.46 -1.73
N GLU A 123 -16.44 2.67 -2.29
CA GLU A 123 -17.43 2.98 -3.34
C GLU A 123 -17.26 2.10 -4.58
N ASN A 124 -16.02 1.89 -5.03
CA ASN A 124 -15.73 1.02 -6.16
C ASN A 124 -16.06 -0.45 -5.86
N GLN A 125 -15.82 -0.92 -4.63
CA GLN A 125 -16.21 -2.27 -4.20
C GLN A 125 -17.75 -2.41 -4.17
N TYR A 126 -18.46 -1.40 -3.66
CA TYR A 126 -19.92 -1.34 -3.66
C TYR A 126 -20.50 -1.42 -5.08
N ASN A 127 -19.96 -0.62 -6.02
CA ASN A 127 -20.40 -0.63 -7.43
C ASN A 127 -20.15 -1.97 -8.12
N LYS A 128 -19.23 -2.79 -7.58
CA LYS A 128 -18.88 -4.13 -8.08
C LYS A 128 -19.45 -5.26 -7.24
N LYS A 129 -20.38 -5.00 -6.31
CA LYS A 129 -20.90 -5.99 -5.37
C LYS A 129 -21.49 -7.24 -6.03
N ASP A 130 -22.15 -7.09 -7.18
CA ASP A 130 -22.73 -8.21 -7.95
C ASP A 130 -21.69 -9.06 -8.68
N LYS A 131 -20.43 -8.61 -8.73
CA LYS A 131 -19.28 -9.30 -9.35
C LYS A 131 -18.29 -9.81 -8.30
N ARG A 132 -18.71 -9.88 -7.04
CA ARG A 132 -17.86 -10.31 -5.95
C ARG A 132 -17.48 -11.78 -6.09
N ASN A 133 -16.21 -12.10 -5.86
CA ASN A 133 -15.71 -13.47 -5.92
C ASN A 133 -16.32 -14.31 -4.78
N HIS A 134 -16.84 -15.50 -5.12
CA HIS A 134 -17.39 -16.48 -4.18
C HIS A 134 -16.35 -16.90 -3.12
N ASP A 135 -15.08 -17.06 -3.49
CA ASP A 135 -14.01 -17.45 -2.57
C ASP A 135 -13.77 -16.38 -1.50
N SER A 136 -13.80 -15.10 -1.89
CA SER A 136 -13.67 -13.98 -0.95
C SER A 136 -14.86 -13.94 0.02
N HIS A 137 -16.07 -14.22 -0.47
CA HIS A 137 -17.25 -14.28 0.39
C HIS A 137 -17.22 -15.46 1.35
N ALA A 138 -16.83 -16.65 0.88
CA ALA A 138 -16.66 -17.82 1.73
C ALA A 138 -15.58 -17.59 2.80
N MET A 139 -14.50 -16.88 2.47
CA MET A 139 -13.45 -16.53 3.41
C MET A 139 -13.95 -15.63 4.54
N GLU A 140 -14.71 -14.58 4.22
CA GLU A 140 -15.33 -13.70 5.23
C GLU A 140 -16.26 -14.47 6.17
N VAL A 141 -17.13 -15.34 5.65
CA VAL A 141 -18.04 -16.14 6.49
C VAL A 141 -17.26 -17.10 7.40
N LYS A 142 -16.20 -17.72 6.86
CA LYS A 142 -15.31 -18.61 7.62
C LYS A 142 -14.59 -17.83 8.72
N ASP A 143 -14.05 -16.65 8.44
CA ASP A 143 -13.32 -15.84 9.43
C ASP A 143 -14.27 -15.27 10.49
N HIS A 144 -15.49 -14.87 10.12
CA HIS A 144 -16.55 -14.55 11.07
C HIS A 144 -16.81 -15.72 12.03
N TYR A 145 -17.02 -16.92 11.51
CA TYR A 145 -17.29 -18.10 12.33
C TYR A 145 -16.12 -18.47 13.25
N LEU A 146 -14.87 -18.40 12.75
CA LEU A 146 -13.70 -18.87 13.48
C LEU A 146 -13.13 -17.87 14.48
N ILE A 147 -13.19 -16.58 14.16
CA ILE A 147 -12.50 -15.52 14.92
C ILE A 147 -13.35 -14.25 15.11
N ASN A 148 -14.65 -14.30 14.83
CA ASN A 148 -15.60 -13.21 14.98
C ASN A 148 -15.19 -11.93 14.22
N GLU A 149 -14.57 -12.07 13.05
CA GLU A 149 -14.36 -10.90 12.17
C GLU A 149 -15.72 -10.30 11.75
N PRO A 150 -15.89 -8.97 11.78
CA PRO A 150 -17.13 -8.34 11.32
C PRO A 150 -17.42 -8.65 9.84
N VAL A 151 -18.62 -9.15 9.55
CA VAL A 151 -19.15 -9.30 8.19
C VAL A 151 -20.41 -8.46 8.09
N ALA A 152 -20.20 -7.15 7.95
CA ALA A 152 -21.30 -6.19 7.94
C ALA A 152 -21.98 -6.05 6.57
N GLY A 153 -21.28 -6.44 5.50
CA GLY A 153 -21.73 -6.29 4.12
C GLY A 153 -21.39 -4.91 3.56
N ILE A 154 -21.18 -4.85 2.24
CA ILE A 154 -20.62 -3.67 1.57
C ILE A 154 -21.55 -2.45 1.59
N GLU A 155 -22.87 -2.65 1.63
CA GLU A 155 -23.87 -1.59 1.85
C GLU A 155 -23.64 -0.86 3.17
N TYR A 156 -23.49 -1.63 4.26
CA TYR A 156 -23.27 -1.07 5.58
C TYR A 156 -21.90 -0.42 5.67
N GLU A 157 -20.85 -1.11 5.18
CA GLU A 157 -19.49 -0.60 5.19
C GLU A 157 -19.36 0.72 4.43
N LEU A 158 -20.00 0.87 3.26
CA LEU A 158 -19.99 2.13 2.54
C LEU A 158 -20.61 3.26 3.36
N ALA A 159 -21.81 3.05 3.91
CA ALA A 159 -22.47 4.06 4.74
C ALA A 159 -21.67 4.39 6.01
N PHE A 160 -21.07 3.36 6.62
CA PHE A 160 -20.22 3.49 7.79
C PHE A 160 -18.97 4.31 7.45
N VAL A 161 -18.27 3.98 6.38
CA VAL A 161 -17.04 4.66 5.93
C VAL A 161 -17.31 6.11 5.58
N GLN A 162 -18.38 6.40 4.84
CA GLN A 162 -18.78 7.77 4.50
C GLN A 162 -19.07 8.64 5.72
N LYS A 163 -19.54 8.04 6.83
CA LYS A 163 -19.82 8.76 8.08
C LYS A 163 -18.62 8.82 9.03
N ALA A 164 -17.89 7.72 9.18
CA ALA A 164 -16.85 7.56 10.20
C ALA A 164 -15.50 8.13 9.75
N ILE A 165 -15.08 7.87 8.52
CA ILE A 165 -13.74 8.20 8.02
C ILE A 165 -13.45 9.70 7.94
N PRO A 166 -14.42 10.58 7.56
CA PRO A 166 -14.20 12.02 7.63
C PRO A 166 -13.77 12.51 9.02
N ASN A 167 -14.27 11.86 10.08
CA ASN A 167 -14.07 12.22 11.48
C ASN A 167 -12.82 11.58 12.11
N VAL A 168 -12.07 10.74 11.39
CA VAL A 168 -10.79 10.19 11.89
C VAL A 168 -9.75 11.32 12.00
N SER A 169 -9.17 11.52 13.16
CA SER A 169 -8.12 12.53 13.37
C SER A 169 -6.74 12.02 12.98
N LEU A 170 -5.80 12.95 12.76
CA LEU A 170 -4.40 12.62 12.54
C LEU A 170 -3.75 11.95 13.76
N GLU A 171 -4.15 12.35 14.96
CA GLU A 171 -3.66 11.77 16.21
C GLU A 171 -4.02 10.29 16.32
N GLU A 172 -5.25 9.90 15.95
CA GLU A 172 -5.67 8.49 15.95
C GLU A 172 -4.86 7.64 14.97
N VAL A 173 -4.57 8.16 13.78
CA VAL A 173 -3.74 7.45 12.79
C VAL A 173 -2.29 7.37 13.27
N ASN A 174 -1.74 8.45 13.84
CA ASN A 174 -0.38 8.45 14.38
C ASN A 174 -0.23 7.57 15.63
N ALA A 175 -1.31 7.30 16.37
CA ALA A 175 -1.28 6.34 17.47
C ALA A 175 -1.06 4.88 17.00
N VAL A 176 -1.37 4.57 15.73
CA VAL A 176 -1.15 3.25 15.14
C VAL A 176 0.34 2.88 15.11
N SER A 177 1.25 3.79 14.72
CA SER A 177 2.69 3.50 14.71
C SER A 177 3.21 3.15 16.10
N LYS A 178 2.77 3.90 17.13
CA LYS A 178 3.16 3.65 18.53
C LYS A 178 2.66 2.32 19.07
N ARG A 179 1.47 1.88 18.64
CA ARG A 179 0.89 0.60 19.04
C ARG A 179 1.61 -0.59 18.43
N PHE A 180 2.09 -0.49 17.19
CA PHE A 180 2.57 -1.63 16.43
C PHE A 180 4.09 -1.66 16.20
N PHE A 181 4.77 -0.52 16.20
CA PHE A 181 6.22 -0.42 16.02
C PHE A 181 6.92 -0.16 17.36
N THR A 182 6.94 -1.20 18.19
CA THR A 182 7.53 -1.19 19.53
C THR A 182 9.06 -1.37 19.49
N ASP A 183 9.75 -0.96 20.56
CA ASP A 183 11.21 -1.15 20.66
C ASP A 183 11.61 -2.60 20.97
N ASP A 184 10.77 -3.28 21.74
CA ASP A 184 10.81 -4.69 22.04
C ASP A 184 9.99 -5.47 21.00
N ASN A 185 10.38 -6.73 20.73
CA ASN A 185 9.65 -7.65 19.83
C ASN A 185 9.79 -7.38 18.31
N MET A 186 10.84 -6.67 17.90
CA MET A 186 11.25 -6.59 16.49
C MET A 186 12.04 -7.84 16.07
N LEU A 187 11.62 -8.49 14.98
CA LEU A 187 12.39 -9.51 14.28
C LEU A 187 12.75 -9.00 12.88
N ILE A 188 14.03 -9.12 12.53
CA ILE A 188 14.52 -8.82 11.18
C ILE A 188 15.08 -10.10 10.58
N THR A 189 14.52 -10.51 9.45
CA THR A 189 15.06 -11.61 8.63
C THR A 189 15.60 -11.04 7.34
N VAL A 190 16.79 -11.48 6.93
CA VAL A 190 17.34 -11.21 5.61
C VAL A 190 17.52 -12.53 4.87
N SER A 191 17.02 -12.57 3.65
CA SER A 191 17.06 -13.74 2.78
C SER A 191 17.44 -13.38 1.35
N GLY A 192 17.93 -14.37 0.60
CA GLY A 192 18.22 -14.21 -0.83
C GLY A 192 18.94 -15.40 -1.45
N PRO A 193 19.33 -15.31 -2.74
CA PRO A 193 20.05 -16.37 -3.44
C PRO A 193 21.37 -16.76 -2.76
N GLU A 194 21.60 -18.07 -2.62
CA GLU A 194 22.93 -18.61 -2.32
C GLU A 194 23.76 -18.66 -3.62
N LYS A 195 24.57 -17.62 -3.87
CA LYS A 195 25.43 -17.53 -5.05
C LYS A 195 26.75 -16.80 -4.74
N GLU A 196 27.75 -17.01 -5.59
CA GLU A 196 29.05 -16.34 -5.48
C GLU A 196 28.89 -14.81 -5.61
N GLY A 197 29.58 -14.07 -4.74
CA GLY A 197 29.54 -12.60 -4.70
C GLY A 197 28.36 -11.99 -3.94
N ALA A 198 27.37 -12.79 -3.50
CA ALA A 198 26.28 -12.31 -2.66
C ALA A 198 26.76 -12.10 -1.21
N ILE A 199 26.52 -10.91 -0.68
CA ILE A 199 26.88 -10.51 0.68
C ILE A 199 25.61 -10.35 1.50
N TYR A 200 25.51 -11.15 2.56
CA TYR A 200 24.42 -11.11 3.53
C TYR A 200 24.91 -10.60 4.89
N PRO A 201 24.04 -9.96 5.67
CA PRO A 201 24.42 -9.37 6.93
C PRO A 201 24.73 -10.40 8.01
N THR A 202 25.67 -10.05 8.88
CA THR A 202 25.77 -10.66 10.21
C THR A 202 24.73 -10.05 11.16
N LYS A 203 24.41 -10.75 12.25
CA LYS A 203 23.51 -10.23 13.30
C LYS A 203 23.98 -8.87 13.84
N ASP A 204 25.28 -8.74 14.08
CA ASP A 204 25.85 -7.53 14.68
C ASP A 204 25.78 -6.32 13.73
N GLU A 205 25.94 -6.53 12.42
CA GLU A 205 25.77 -5.44 11.46
C GLU A 205 24.31 -4.98 11.34
N VAL A 206 23.33 -5.91 11.41
CA VAL A 206 21.90 -5.55 11.46
C VAL A 206 21.61 -4.71 12.71
N LEU A 207 22.05 -5.19 13.88
CA LEU A 207 21.85 -4.51 15.15
C LEU A 207 22.51 -3.13 15.16
N LYS A 208 23.70 -3.02 14.59
CA LYS A 208 24.41 -1.75 14.45
C LYS A 208 23.57 -0.73 13.67
N ILE A 209 23.08 -1.10 12.48
CA ILE A 209 22.26 -0.18 11.66
C ILE A 209 20.97 0.23 12.38
N VAL A 210 20.28 -0.73 13.00
CA VAL A 210 19.07 -0.44 13.78
C VAL A 210 19.36 0.59 14.88
N ASN A 211 20.41 0.36 15.67
CA ASN A 211 20.77 1.24 16.78
C ASN A 211 21.27 2.61 16.30
N GLU A 212 22.00 2.66 15.19
CA GLU A 212 22.45 3.91 14.58
C GLU A 212 21.26 4.78 14.17
N VAL A 213 20.26 4.20 13.48
CA VAL A 213 19.07 4.95 13.05
C VAL A 213 18.23 5.39 14.25
N LYS A 214 18.08 4.54 15.28
CA LYS A 214 17.36 4.90 16.52
C LYS A 214 18.04 6.02 17.31
N ALA A 215 19.37 6.11 17.25
CA ALA A 215 20.13 7.16 17.92
C ALA A 215 20.25 8.45 17.08
N GLU A 216 19.96 8.37 15.78
CA GLU A 216 19.98 9.51 14.87
C GLU A 216 18.79 10.43 15.16
N LYS A 217 19.05 11.73 15.24
CA LYS A 217 17.97 12.72 15.25
C LYS A 217 17.43 12.87 13.83
N LEU A 218 16.34 12.17 13.53
CA LEU A 218 15.72 12.22 12.21
C LEU A 218 15.03 13.57 11.99
N GLU A 219 14.98 14.02 10.74
CA GLU A 219 14.14 15.17 10.39
C GLU A 219 12.72 14.69 10.07
N PRO A 220 11.68 15.46 10.42
CA PRO A 220 10.30 15.13 10.06
C PRO A 220 10.14 14.94 8.56
N TYR A 221 9.30 14.00 8.14
CA TYR A 221 8.90 13.91 6.75
C TYR A 221 8.20 15.20 6.31
N VAL A 222 8.60 15.72 5.13
CA VAL A 222 8.00 16.90 4.52
C VAL A 222 7.11 16.45 3.37
N ASP A 223 5.80 16.67 3.50
CA ASP A 223 4.84 16.45 2.42
C ASP A 223 5.03 17.55 1.36
N THR A 224 5.62 17.18 0.22
CA THR A 224 5.83 18.09 -0.92
C THR A 224 4.67 18.08 -1.91
N PHE A 225 3.58 17.37 -1.60
CA PHE A 225 2.41 17.33 -2.46
C PHE A 225 1.76 18.71 -2.57
N GLU A 226 1.64 19.20 -3.80
CA GLU A 226 0.89 20.39 -4.14
C GLU A 226 -0.35 19.99 -4.94
N GLU A 227 -1.53 20.45 -4.50
CA GLU A 227 -2.80 20.23 -5.22
C GLU A 227 -2.83 21.11 -6.48
N LYS A 228 -2.12 20.67 -7.53
CA LYS A 228 -2.10 21.32 -8.84
C LYS A 228 -3.14 20.70 -9.75
N ALA A 229 -3.85 21.54 -10.51
CA ALA A 229 -4.67 21.07 -11.60
C ALA A 229 -3.78 20.31 -12.61
N LEU A 230 -4.11 19.05 -12.89
CA LEU A 230 -3.41 18.23 -13.90
C LEU A 230 -3.37 18.92 -15.27
N ILE A 231 -4.39 19.71 -15.58
CA ILE A 231 -4.48 20.56 -16.78
C ILE A 231 -4.91 21.94 -16.32
N ALA A 232 -3.95 22.84 -16.10
CA ALA A 232 -4.24 24.23 -15.71
C ALA A 232 -4.86 25.04 -16.87
N ASN A 233 -4.43 24.75 -18.10
CA ASN A 233 -4.97 25.34 -19.32
C ASN A 233 -5.29 24.22 -20.29
N LEU A 234 -6.59 24.01 -20.59
CA LEU A 234 -6.96 23.13 -21.68
C LEU A 234 -6.40 23.69 -22.98
N ALA A 235 -5.66 22.85 -23.72
CA ALA A 235 -5.23 23.18 -25.06
C ALA A 235 -6.47 23.41 -25.96
N ASN A 236 -6.29 24.19 -27.03
CA ASN A 236 -7.32 24.32 -28.05
C ASN A 236 -7.71 22.92 -28.56
N PRO A 237 -9.01 22.62 -28.70
CA PRO A 237 -9.44 21.30 -29.13
C PRO A 237 -8.87 20.98 -30.51
N GLY A 238 -8.20 19.83 -30.61
CA GLY A 238 -7.79 19.26 -31.88
C GLY A 238 -9.00 18.79 -32.71
N LYS A 239 -8.74 18.29 -33.92
CA LYS A 239 -9.79 17.74 -34.79
C LYS A 239 -9.54 16.27 -35.05
N ILE A 240 -10.61 15.50 -35.19
CA ILE A 240 -10.56 14.16 -35.78
C ILE A 240 -10.45 14.34 -37.29
N THR A 241 -9.37 13.84 -37.89
CA THR A 241 -9.12 13.92 -39.33
C THR A 241 -9.63 12.68 -40.06
N LYS A 242 -9.67 11.53 -39.38
CA LYS A 242 -10.17 10.27 -39.95
C LYS A 242 -10.77 9.37 -38.87
N THR A 243 -11.78 8.58 -39.25
CA THR A 243 -12.33 7.51 -38.42
C THR A 243 -12.57 6.27 -39.26
N GLU A 244 -12.03 5.14 -38.82
CA GLU A 244 -12.11 3.85 -39.50
C GLU A 244 -12.68 2.80 -38.53
N LYS A 245 -13.61 1.97 -39.00
CA LYS A 245 -14.12 0.84 -38.20
C LYS A 245 -13.16 -0.34 -38.32
N ILE A 246 -12.99 -1.08 -37.22
CA ILE A 246 -12.27 -2.35 -37.19
C ILE A 246 -13.27 -3.42 -36.70
N PRO A 247 -14.09 -3.98 -37.60
CA PRO A 247 -15.19 -4.87 -37.24
C PRO A 247 -14.74 -6.10 -36.44
N GLU A 248 -13.58 -6.65 -36.76
CA GLU A 248 -13.03 -7.87 -36.16
C GLU A 248 -12.77 -7.70 -34.65
N LEU A 249 -12.51 -6.47 -34.21
CA LEU A 249 -12.25 -6.12 -32.81
C LEU A 249 -13.43 -5.43 -32.13
N GLY A 250 -14.49 -5.10 -32.89
CA GLY A 250 -15.57 -4.22 -32.43
C GLY A 250 -15.07 -2.83 -32.04
N ALA A 251 -14.04 -2.32 -32.73
CA ALA A 251 -13.32 -1.09 -32.36
C ALA A 251 -13.36 -0.04 -33.48
N LYS A 252 -12.86 1.16 -33.19
CA LYS A 252 -12.64 2.24 -34.15
C LYS A 252 -11.21 2.75 -34.04
N LEU A 253 -10.56 3.01 -35.17
CA LEU A 253 -9.33 3.77 -35.26
C LEU A 253 -9.67 5.22 -35.59
N VAL A 254 -9.23 6.14 -34.74
CA VAL A 254 -9.41 7.58 -34.90
C VAL A 254 -8.04 8.21 -35.12
N THR A 255 -7.87 8.94 -36.22
CA THR A 255 -6.67 9.76 -36.47
C THR A 255 -6.97 11.20 -36.08
N LEU A 256 -6.09 11.78 -35.27
CA LEU A 256 -6.18 13.16 -34.81
C LEU A 256 -5.40 14.12 -35.72
N SER A 257 -5.64 15.42 -35.60
CA SER A 257 -4.97 16.47 -36.38
C SER A 257 -3.47 16.62 -36.12
N ASN A 258 -2.94 15.93 -35.11
CA ASN A 258 -1.52 15.83 -34.78
C ASN A 258 -0.95 14.43 -35.10
N ASP A 259 -1.59 13.70 -36.02
CA ASP A 259 -1.21 12.38 -36.51
C ASP A 259 -1.21 11.23 -35.48
N ILE A 260 -1.60 11.51 -34.23
CA ILE A 260 -1.85 10.48 -33.23
C ILE A 260 -3.01 9.58 -33.67
N LYS A 261 -2.78 8.27 -33.55
CA LYS A 261 -3.77 7.23 -33.81
C LYS A 261 -4.30 6.68 -32.50
N VAL A 262 -5.63 6.70 -32.34
CA VAL A 262 -6.32 6.26 -31.14
C VAL A 262 -7.25 5.10 -31.48
N TYR A 263 -7.01 3.95 -30.85
CA TYR A 263 -7.90 2.80 -30.93
C TYR A 263 -8.92 2.87 -29.80
N VAL A 264 -10.21 2.94 -30.15
CA VAL A 264 -11.30 3.06 -29.18
C VAL A 264 -12.19 1.82 -29.27
N LYS A 265 -12.37 1.13 -28.15
CA LYS A 265 -13.28 0.00 -28.01
C LYS A 265 -14.18 0.21 -26.79
N HIS A 266 -15.49 0.13 -27.00
CA HIS A 266 -16.46 0.13 -25.90
C HIS A 266 -16.55 -1.28 -25.30
N SER A 267 -16.67 -1.37 -23.97
CA SER A 267 -16.74 -2.64 -23.25
C SER A 267 -17.74 -2.55 -22.09
N GLU A 268 -18.61 -3.54 -21.97
CA GLU A 268 -19.55 -3.70 -20.85
C GLU A 268 -18.98 -4.60 -19.73
N LEU A 269 -17.76 -5.11 -19.90
CA LEU A 269 -17.15 -6.07 -18.96
C LEU A 269 -16.81 -5.44 -17.61
N GLU A 270 -16.36 -4.18 -17.59
CA GLU A 270 -16.11 -3.40 -16.38
C GLU A 270 -16.80 -2.04 -16.49
N LYS A 271 -17.83 -1.82 -15.66
CA LYS A 271 -18.52 -0.54 -15.56
C LYS A 271 -17.61 0.49 -14.86
N ASP A 272 -17.75 1.75 -15.24
CA ASP A 272 -17.06 2.91 -14.65
C ASP A 272 -15.53 2.85 -14.70
N LYS A 273 -14.97 2.18 -15.72
CA LYS A 273 -13.52 2.06 -15.93
C LYS A 273 -13.13 2.44 -17.35
N ILE A 274 -12.15 3.34 -17.46
CA ILE A 274 -11.47 3.63 -18.72
C ILE A 274 -10.05 3.06 -18.62
N LEU A 275 -9.71 2.16 -19.55
CA LEU A 275 -8.35 1.67 -19.73
C LEU A 275 -7.67 2.47 -20.83
N PHE A 276 -6.54 3.09 -20.50
CA PHE A 276 -5.76 3.90 -21.43
C PHE A 276 -4.30 3.44 -21.40
N THR A 277 -3.76 3.18 -22.59
CA THR A 277 -2.35 2.84 -22.79
C THR A 277 -1.82 3.74 -23.91
N ALA A 278 -0.69 4.38 -23.66
CA ALA A 278 0.04 5.16 -24.64
C ALA A 278 1.47 4.61 -24.75
N PHE A 279 1.98 4.56 -25.97
CA PHE A 279 3.34 4.15 -26.29
C PHE A 279 3.87 5.06 -27.40
N SER A 280 5.19 5.25 -27.43
CA SER A 280 5.93 6.03 -28.43
C SER A 280 6.94 5.14 -29.13
#